data_AF-A0A6L7SW13-F1
#
_entry.id   AF-A0A6L7SW13-F1
#
_cell.length_a   1.000
_cell.length_b   1.000
_cell.length_c   1.000
_cell.angle_alpha   90.00
_cell.angle_beta   90.00
_cell.angle_gamma   90.00
#
_symmetry.space_group_name_H-M   'P 1'
#
loop_
_entity.id
_entity.type
_entity.pdbx_description
1 polymer ?
#
loop_
_entity_poly.entity_id
_entity_poly.type
_entity_poly.pdbx_seq_one_letter_code
_entity_poly.pdbx_strand_id
1 'polypeptide(L)' 'MRAAVCHEHGKPLTIEEVSIGDPSGRQVKVKIGACAICHSDIHYA' A
#
# COMPACT_ATOMS: atom_id res chain seq x y z
N MET A 1 1.93 -3.96 10.25
CA MET A 1 1.59 -4.84 9.10
C MET A 1 2.56 -4.57 7.99
N ARG A 2 2.92 -5.58 7.19
CA ARG A 2 3.84 -5.39 6.06
C ARG A 2 3.16 -4.66 4.90
N ALA A 3 3.84 -3.68 4.33
CA ALA A 3 3.41 -2.94 3.14
C ALA A 3 4.57 -2.76 2.17
N ALA A 4 4.27 -2.65 0.87
CA ALA A 4 5.22 -2.20 -0.14
C ALA A 4 5.10 -0.67 -0.28
N VAL A 5 6.17 0.07 0.05
CA VAL A 5 6.18 1.53 0.16
C VAL A 5 7.00 2.12 -0.99
N CYS A 6 6.43 3.13 -1.68
CA CYS A 6 7.16 3.97 -2.63
C CYS A 6 7.63 5.22 -1.89
N HIS A 7 8.95 5.45 -1.88
CA HIS A 7 9.55 6.67 -1.32
C HIS A 7 9.89 7.72 -2.39
N GLU A 8 10.18 7.27 -3.61
CA GLU A 8 10.61 8.13 -4.71
C GLU A 8 10.30 7.48 -6.04
N HIS A 9 9.83 8.29 -6.99
CA HIS A 9 9.47 7.85 -8.34
C HIS A 9 10.61 7.10 -9.03
N GLY A 10 10.29 5.95 -9.62
CA GLY A 10 11.25 5.13 -10.37
C GLY A 10 12.24 4.34 -9.50
N LYS A 11 12.14 4.39 -8.17
CA LYS A 11 12.90 3.51 -7.27
C LYS A 11 12.10 2.24 -6.94
N PRO A 12 12.78 1.12 -6.62
CA PRO A 12 12.10 -0.08 -6.16
C PRO A 12 11.29 0.17 -4.88
N LEU A 13 10.11 -0.45 -4.79
CA LEU A 13 9.32 -0.48 -3.57
C LEU A 13 10.06 -1.20 -2.45
N THR A 14 9.97 -0.69 -1.24
CA THR A 14 10.55 -1.29 -0.03
C THR A 14 9.48 -1.99 0.79
N ILE A 15 9.79 -3.15 1.37
CA ILE A 15 8.86 -3.85 2.26
C ILE A 15 9.11 -3.38 3.70
N GLU A 16 8.11 -2.77 4.30
CA GLU A 16 8.22 -2.13 5.62
C GLU A 16 7.07 -2.52 6.55
N GLU A 17 7.31 -2.46 7.85
CA GLU A 17 6.26 -2.55 8.87
C GLU A 17 5.63 -1.19 9.09
N VAL A 18 4.32 -1.10 8.85
CA VAL A 18 3.53 0.12 9.04
C VAL A 18 2.38 -0.08 10.03
N SER A 19 2.04 0.98 10.74
CA SER A 19 0.83 1.04 11.56
C SER A 19 -0.33 1.61 10.74
N ILE A 20 -1.50 0.96 10.82
CA ILE A 20 -2.74 1.47 10.21
C ILE A 20 -3.69 1.81 11.36
N GLY A 21 -4.18 3.04 11.36
CA GLY A 21 -5.15 3.52 12.34
C GLY A 21 -6.44 2.71 12.34
N ASP A 22 -7.27 2.93 13.36
CA ASP A 22 -8.59 2.31 13.42
C ASP A 22 -9.57 2.99 12.45
N PRO A 23 -10.48 2.21 11.83
CA PRO A 23 -11.46 2.78 10.94
C PRO A 23 -12.41 3.68 11.74
N SER A 24 -12.84 4.78 11.12
CA SER A 24 -13.81 5.72 11.70
C SER A 24 -15.00 5.93 10.77
N GLY A 25 -16.16 6.25 11.34
CA GLY A 25 -17.38 6.53 10.59
C GLY A 25 -17.79 5.37 9.66
N ARG A 26 -17.63 5.58 8.35
CA ARG A 26 -17.99 4.60 7.29
C ARG A 26 -16.77 3.86 6.70
N GLN A 27 -15.61 3.93 7.33
CA GLN A 27 -14.42 3.22 6.88
C GLN A 27 -14.48 1.74 7.27
N VAL A 28 -13.79 0.90 6.49
CA VAL A 28 -13.59 -0.53 6.80
C VAL A 28 -12.10 -0.85 6.77
N LYS A 29 -11.64 -1.64 7.74
CA LYS A 29 -10.28 -2.18 7.78
C LYS A 29 -10.30 -3.57 7.15
N VAL A 30 -9.60 -3.74 6.03
CA VAL A 30 -9.65 -4.97 5.23
C VAL A 30 -8.31 -5.71 5.32
N LYS A 31 -8.37 -7.03 5.52
CA LYS A 31 -7.21 -7.90 5.37
C LYS A 31 -7.05 -8.27 3.89
N ILE A 32 -5.95 -7.84 3.28
CA ILE A 32 -5.64 -8.13 1.87
C ILE A 32 -5.26 -9.61 1.72
N GLY A 33 -5.96 -10.32 0.82
CA GLY A 33 -5.62 -11.70 0.43
C GLY A 33 -4.68 -11.76 -0.77
N ALA A 34 -4.96 -10.94 -1.78
CA ALA A 34 -4.12 -10.76 -2.97
C ALA A 34 -4.31 -9.34 -3.53
N CYS A 35 -3.29 -8.83 -4.21
CA CYS A 35 -3.32 -7.56 -4.95
C CYS A 35 -2.46 -7.72 -6.21
N ALA A 36 -2.88 -7.13 -7.32
CA ALA A 36 -2.13 -7.11 -8.57
C ALA A 36 -1.65 -5.69 -8.88
N ILE A 37 -0.64 -5.57 -9.75
CA ILE A 37 -0.11 -4.28 -10.19
C ILE A 37 -0.86 -3.84 -11.44
N CYS A 38 -1.46 -2.66 -11.38
CA CYS A 38 -2.03 -1.98 -12.54
C CYS A 38 -0.96 -1.12 -13.23
N HIS A 39 -1.20 -0.78 -14.49
CA HIS A 39 -0.33 0.13 -15.22
C HIS A 39 -0.22 1.51 -14.54
N SER A 40 -1.32 2.02 -13.97
CA SER A 40 -1.33 3.30 -13.26
C SER A 40 -0.44 3.29 -12.03
N ASP A 41 -0.29 2.16 -11.35
CA ASP A 41 0.53 2.08 -10.15
C ASP A 41 2.00 2.32 -10.50
N ILE A 42 2.45 1.82 -11.65
CA ILE A 42 3.82 2.01 -12.17
C ILE A 42 4.03 3.46 -12.62
N HIS A 43 3.03 4.10 -13.22
CA HIS A 43 3.15 5.50 -13.66
C HIS A 43 3.38 6.46 -12.49
N TYR A 44 2.86 6.15 -11.30
CA TYR A 44 2.97 6.99 -10.12
C TYR A 44 4.02 6.53 -9.10
N ALA A 45 4.59 5.33 -9.27
CA ALA A 45 5.57 4.73 -8.36
C ALA A 45 7.03 5.09 -8.67
#